data_AF-A0A176RYG1-F1
#
_entry.id   AF-A0A176RYG1-F1
#
_cell.length_a   1.000
_cell.length_b   1.000
_cell.length_c   1.000
_cell.angle_alpha   90.00
_cell.angle_beta   90.00
_cell.angle_gamma   90.00
#
_symmetry.space_group_name_H-M   'P 1'
#
loop_
_entity.id
_entity.type
_entity.pdbx_description
1 polymer ?
#
loop_
_entity_poly.entity_id
_entity_poly.type
_entity_poly.pdbx_seq_one_letter_code
_entity_poly.pdbx_strand_id
1 'polypeptide(L)'
;QVAHLDIAGFMKPAEEVGGDYYDVLQHHGRLLFGIGDATGHGLESGMLALMTQSAVRTLLENGETDWTKFLNSINGMIYKNVHERLSIDKNITLSLLEYQPLSSGETGGVLRVSGQHEDIIVVQNGQMELIDTTDLGVPVGFLDDIAKHVGQTEVALNTGDVVVLYTDGITEAENIEQEEYGIERRETRGTDSH
;
A
#
# COMPACT_ATOMS: atom_id res chain seq x y z
N GLN A 1 -18.47 3.95 -6.84
CA GLN A 1 -18.97 3.64 -5.49
C GLN A 1 -19.05 2.14 -5.39
N VAL A 2 -18.27 1.53 -4.49
CA VAL A 2 -18.33 0.09 -4.24
C VAL A 2 -19.46 -0.13 -3.23
N ALA A 3 -20.33 -1.10 -3.48
CA ALA A 3 -21.39 -1.40 -2.52
C ALA A 3 -20.78 -1.78 -1.16
N HIS A 4 -21.29 -1.15 -0.09
CA HIS A 4 -20.90 -1.42 1.30
C HIS A 4 -19.48 -1.00 1.72
N LEU A 5 -18.78 -0.20 0.91
CA LEU A 5 -17.49 0.39 1.26
C LEU A 5 -17.51 1.90 1.04
N ASP A 6 -17.14 2.64 2.09
CA ASP A 6 -16.82 4.06 2.01
C ASP A 6 -15.32 4.23 1.78
N ILE A 7 -14.96 4.74 0.60
CA ILE A 7 -13.57 4.94 0.20
C ILE A 7 -13.33 6.44 0.15
N ALA A 8 -12.41 6.91 0.99
CA ALA A 8 -11.89 8.27 0.95
C ALA A 8 -10.40 8.21 0.65
N GLY A 9 -9.93 9.07 -0.24
CA GLY A 9 -8.51 9.22 -0.56
C GLY A 9 -8.14 10.69 -0.54
N PHE A 10 -6.97 10.98 0.06
CA PHE A 10 -6.38 12.31 0.05
C PHE A 10 -4.92 12.17 -0.37
N MET A 11 -4.53 12.90 -1.41
CA MET A 11 -3.14 13.02 -1.84
C MET A 11 -2.82 14.51 -1.93
N LYS A 12 -1.72 14.92 -1.29
CA LYS A 12 -1.18 16.27 -1.38
C LYS A 12 0.29 16.17 -1.81
N PRO A 13 0.58 16.30 -3.11
CA PRO A 13 1.96 16.28 -3.59
C PRO A 13 2.80 17.38 -2.95
N ALA A 14 4.04 17.07 -2.60
CA ALA A 14 5.01 18.07 -2.13
C ALA A 14 5.54 18.96 -3.28
N GLU A 15 5.58 18.45 -4.52
CA GLU A 15 6.06 19.15 -5.73
C GLU A 15 5.10 18.98 -6.92
N GLU A 16 5.35 19.66 -8.06
CA GLU A 16 4.54 19.57 -9.29
C GLU A 16 4.45 18.15 -9.88
N VAL A 17 5.45 17.29 -9.61
CA VAL A 17 5.50 15.87 -10.00
C VAL A 17 5.91 15.04 -8.78
N GLY A 18 4.98 14.29 -8.21
CA GLY A 18 5.21 13.44 -7.03
C GLY A 18 5.68 12.02 -7.41
N GLY A 19 6.45 11.40 -6.51
CA GLY A 19 6.84 9.99 -6.55
C GLY A 19 5.78 9.05 -5.98
N ASP A 20 4.82 9.61 -5.25
CA ASP A 20 3.71 8.90 -4.63
C ASP A 20 2.83 8.21 -5.67
N TYR A 21 2.47 6.98 -5.37
CA TYR A 21 1.53 6.17 -6.10
C TYR A 21 0.34 5.87 -5.19
N TYR A 22 -0.87 6.13 -5.69
CA TYR A 22 -2.09 5.55 -5.13
C TYR A 22 -3.07 5.22 -6.25
N ASP A 23 -3.82 4.13 -6.11
CA ASP A 23 -4.90 3.81 -7.05
C ASP A 23 -6.04 3.04 -6.35
N VAL A 24 -7.25 3.20 -6.89
CA VAL A 24 -8.44 2.45 -6.49
C VAL A 24 -9.06 1.89 -7.76
N LEU A 25 -8.82 0.61 -8.00
CA LEU A 25 -9.13 -0.08 -9.23
C LEU A 25 -10.23 -1.10 -9.02
N GLN A 26 -11.20 -1.11 -9.91
CA GLN A 26 -12.27 -2.12 -9.91
C GLN A 26 -12.37 -2.78 -11.29
N HIS A 27 -12.32 -4.11 -11.31
CA HIS A 27 -12.43 -4.87 -12.56
C HIS A 27 -13.04 -6.25 -12.33
N HIS A 28 -14.11 -6.59 -13.07
CA HIS A 28 -14.83 -7.87 -12.97
C HIS A 28 -15.14 -8.31 -11.51
N GLY A 29 -15.57 -7.37 -10.66
CA GLY A 29 -15.92 -7.63 -9.26
C GLY A 29 -14.75 -7.65 -8.29
N ARG A 30 -13.50 -7.57 -8.77
CA ARG A 30 -12.31 -7.39 -7.93
C ARG A 30 -12.15 -5.92 -7.59
N LEU A 31 -11.81 -5.62 -6.35
CA LEU A 31 -11.47 -4.28 -5.87
C LEU A 31 -10.04 -4.29 -5.35
N LEU A 32 -9.18 -3.52 -5.99
CA LEU A 32 -7.76 -3.44 -5.68
C LEU A 32 -7.42 -2.00 -5.29
N PHE A 33 -6.75 -1.85 -4.15
CA PHE A 33 -6.13 -0.62 -3.70
C PHE A 33 -4.63 -0.75 -3.89
N GLY A 34 -3.98 0.32 -4.32
CA GLY A 34 -2.53 0.39 -4.37
C GLY A 34 -2.05 1.64 -3.68
N ILE A 35 -0.93 1.52 -2.97
CA ILE A 35 -0.19 2.64 -2.40
C ILE A 35 1.30 2.36 -2.49
N GLY A 36 2.11 3.39 -2.70
CA GLY A 36 3.55 3.26 -2.76
C GLY A 36 4.23 4.61 -2.87
N ASP A 37 5.54 4.62 -2.63
CA ASP A 37 6.36 5.80 -2.85
C ASP A 37 7.69 5.44 -3.53
N ALA A 38 8.02 6.21 -4.55
CA ALA A 38 9.22 6.06 -5.34
C ALA A 38 10.37 6.86 -4.74
N THR A 39 11.57 6.28 -4.72
CA THR A 39 12.72 6.93 -4.09
C THR A 39 13.03 8.30 -4.72
N GLY A 40 13.01 9.33 -3.87
CA GLY A 40 13.29 10.72 -4.24
C GLY A 40 12.16 11.38 -5.05
N HIS A 41 12.34 12.64 -5.43
CA HIS A 41 11.30 13.44 -6.08
C HIS A 41 11.63 13.81 -7.53
N GLY A 42 10.66 14.40 -8.22
CA GLY A 42 10.79 14.90 -9.59
C GLY A 42 10.42 13.91 -10.70
N LEU A 43 10.91 14.19 -11.92
CA LEU A 43 10.46 13.50 -13.14
C LEU A 43 10.67 11.99 -13.11
N GLU A 44 11.81 11.52 -12.58
CA GLU A 44 12.15 10.11 -12.57
C GLU A 44 11.25 9.30 -11.63
N SER A 45 10.97 9.80 -10.42
CA SER A 45 10.07 9.11 -9.48
C SER A 45 8.62 9.16 -9.94
N GLY A 46 8.16 10.29 -10.49
CA GLY A 46 6.83 10.36 -11.12
C GLY A 46 6.69 9.41 -12.31
N MET A 47 7.76 9.21 -13.10
CA MET A 47 7.77 8.20 -14.15
C MET A 47 7.65 6.78 -13.58
N LEU A 48 8.35 6.45 -12.48
CA LEU A 48 8.20 5.16 -11.80
C LEU A 48 6.77 4.93 -11.32
N ALA A 49 6.16 5.93 -10.67
CA ALA A 49 4.77 5.85 -10.21
C ALA A 49 3.80 5.57 -11.37
N LEU A 50 3.95 6.26 -12.51
CA LEU A 50 3.12 6.05 -13.71
C LEU A 50 3.34 4.68 -14.37
N MET A 51 4.59 4.19 -14.40
CA MET A 51 4.90 2.85 -14.89
C MET A 51 4.26 1.78 -14.00
N THR A 52 4.38 1.92 -12.68
CA THR A 52 3.75 1.03 -11.70
C THR A 52 2.23 1.04 -11.85
N GLN A 53 1.61 2.22 -11.92
CA GLN A 53 0.17 2.36 -12.15
C GLN A 53 -0.29 1.63 -13.41
N SER A 54 0.41 1.84 -14.52
CA SER A 54 0.10 1.20 -15.80
C SER A 54 0.20 -0.32 -15.71
N ALA A 55 1.21 -0.84 -15.02
CA ALA A 55 1.43 -2.27 -14.82
C ALA A 55 0.32 -2.91 -13.97
N VAL A 56 0.01 -2.30 -12.83
CA VAL A 56 -1.04 -2.78 -11.91
C VAL A 56 -2.38 -2.85 -12.63
N ARG A 57 -2.77 -1.77 -13.32
CA ARG A 57 -4.00 -1.72 -14.10
C ARG A 57 -4.05 -2.82 -15.16
N THR A 58 -2.97 -2.98 -15.93
CA THR A 58 -2.88 -3.99 -17.00
C THR A 58 -3.02 -5.41 -16.45
N LEU A 59 -2.36 -5.73 -15.35
CA LEU A 59 -2.41 -7.06 -14.73
C LEU A 59 -3.78 -7.37 -14.12
N LEU A 60 -4.42 -6.36 -13.52
CA LEU A 60 -5.78 -6.48 -13.02
C LEU A 60 -6.78 -6.74 -14.17
N GLU A 61 -6.67 -5.99 -15.26
CA GLU A 61 -7.52 -6.14 -16.45
C GLU A 61 -7.32 -7.48 -17.17
N ASN A 62 -6.10 -8.01 -17.15
CA ASN A 62 -5.79 -9.35 -17.66
C ASN A 62 -6.24 -10.48 -16.73
N GLY A 63 -6.72 -10.17 -15.52
CA GLY A 63 -7.22 -11.15 -14.57
C GLY A 63 -6.13 -11.99 -13.90
N GLU A 64 -4.91 -11.46 -13.74
CA GLU A 64 -3.87 -12.14 -12.95
C GLU A 64 -4.27 -12.14 -11.47
N THR A 65 -4.28 -13.32 -10.85
CA THR A 65 -4.72 -13.55 -9.45
C THR A 65 -3.59 -14.11 -8.58
N ASP A 66 -2.49 -14.56 -9.19
CA ASP A 66 -1.31 -15.01 -8.50
C ASP A 66 -0.44 -13.80 -8.12
N TRP A 67 -0.50 -13.40 -6.86
CA TRP A 67 0.23 -12.25 -6.32
C TRP A 67 1.74 -12.31 -6.55
N THR A 68 2.35 -13.49 -6.49
CA THR A 68 3.78 -13.65 -6.76
C THR A 68 4.08 -13.31 -8.21
N LYS A 69 3.27 -13.81 -9.15
CA LYS A 69 3.40 -13.42 -10.57
C LYS A 69 3.06 -11.96 -10.80
N PHE A 70 2.04 -11.44 -10.12
CA PHE A 70 1.57 -10.08 -10.26
C PHE A 70 2.68 -9.09 -9.90
N LEU A 71 3.19 -9.15 -8.66
CA LEU A 71 4.25 -8.26 -8.19
C LEU A 71 5.57 -8.49 -8.95
N ASN A 72 5.94 -9.75 -9.24
CA ASN A 72 7.18 -10.01 -9.98
C ASN A 72 7.12 -9.53 -11.44
N SER A 73 5.93 -9.50 -12.05
CA SER A 73 5.74 -8.93 -13.41
C SER A 73 5.90 -7.42 -13.40
N ILE A 74 5.36 -6.73 -12.38
CA ILE A 74 5.60 -5.29 -12.18
C ILE A 74 7.09 -5.05 -11.99
N ASN A 75 7.73 -5.79 -11.09
CA ASN A 75 9.17 -5.70 -10.81
C ASN A 75 10.02 -5.88 -12.06
N GLY A 76 9.82 -6.97 -12.80
CA GLY A 76 10.60 -7.25 -14.01
C GLY A 76 10.42 -6.16 -15.09
N MET A 77 9.24 -5.55 -15.18
CA MET A 77 9.00 -4.43 -16.11
C MET A 77 9.73 -3.16 -15.65
N ILE A 78 9.61 -2.81 -14.37
CA ILE A 78 10.28 -1.64 -13.78
C ILE A 78 11.79 -1.82 -13.87
N TYR A 79 12.34 -2.94 -13.41
CA TYR A 79 13.78 -3.22 -13.40
C TYR A 79 14.41 -3.08 -14.78
N LYS A 80 13.81 -3.68 -15.81
CA LYS A 80 14.31 -3.59 -17.20
C LYS A 80 14.25 -2.18 -17.77
N ASN A 81 13.20 -1.41 -17.47
CA ASN A 81 13.07 -0.06 -18.01
C ASN A 81 13.94 0.95 -17.25
N VAL A 82 13.94 0.89 -15.92
CA VAL A 82 14.60 1.87 -15.06
C VAL A 82 16.10 1.59 -14.97
N HIS A 83 16.51 0.37 -14.58
CA HIS A 83 17.93 0.04 -14.40
C HIS A 83 18.62 -0.30 -15.73
N GLU A 84 18.08 -1.24 -16.53
CA GLU A 84 18.80 -1.70 -17.72
C GLU A 84 18.74 -0.70 -18.88
N ARG A 85 17.59 -0.07 -19.13
CA ARG A 85 17.39 0.81 -20.29
C ARG A 85 17.74 2.26 -20.02
N LEU A 86 17.34 2.80 -18.86
CA LEU A 86 17.54 4.21 -18.52
C LEU A 86 18.76 4.43 -17.60
N SER A 87 19.31 3.37 -17.00
CA SER A 87 20.44 3.45 -16.06
C SER A 87 20.17 4.38 -14.88
N ILE A 88 18.91 4.38 -14.41
CA ILE A 88 18.46 5.10 -13.23
C ILE A 88 18.50 4.14 -12.04
N ASP A 89 19.01 4.62 -10.90
CA ASP A 89 19.05 3.85 -9.65
C ASP A 89 17.92 4.30 -8.71
N LYS A 90 16.68 3.91 -9.05
CA LYS A 90 15.47 4.23 -8.29
C LYS A 90 14.57 3.00 -8.19
N ASN A 91 13.90 2.89 -7.07
CA ASN A 91 12.90 1.86 -6.80
C ASN A 91 11.63 2.50 -6.24
N ILE A 92 10.59 1.70 -6.05
CA ILE A 92 9.32 2.12 -5.48
C ILE A 92 8.85 1.11 -4.45
N THR A 93 8.55 1.57 -3.24
CA THR A 93 7.80 0.77 -2.26
C THR A 93 6.37 0.61 -2.77
N LEU A 94 5.76 -0.55 -2.57
CA LEU A 94 4.44 -0.84 -3.12
C LEU A 94 3.71 -1.85 -2.24
N SER A 95 2.57 -1.44 -1.71
CA SER A 95 1.58 -2.34 -1.14
C SER A 95 0.31 -2.33 -1.99
N LEU A 96 -0.20 -3.53 -2.23
CA LEU A 96 -1.42 -3.77 -2.98
C LEU A 96 -2.39 -4.53 -2.08
N LEU A 97 -3.63 -4.08 -2.04
CA LEU A 97 -4.67 -4.64 -1.17
C LEU A 97 -5.89 -5.00 -2.00
N GLU A 98 -6.33 -6.25 -1.95
CA GLU A 98 -7.54 -6.71 -2.61
C GLU A 98 -8.64 -6.94 -1.58
N TYR A 99 -9.78 -6.25 -1.75
CA TYR A 99 -10.94 -6.46 -0.90
C TYR A 99 -11.92 -7.43 -1.55
N GLN A 100 -12.31 -8.44 -0.78
CA GLN A 100 -13.31 -9.43 -1.16
C GLN A 100 -14.47 -9.39 -0.16
N PRO A 101 -15.68 -8.98 -0.57
CA PRO A 101 -16.83 -9.00 0.33
C PRO A 101 -17.22 -10.44 0.70
N LEU A 102 -17.78 -10.61 1.91
CA LEU A 102 -18.36 -11.89 2.33
C LEU A 102 -19.57 -12.26 1.46
N SER A 103 -19.97 -13.54 1.54
CA SER A 103 -21.06 -14.09 0.73
C SER A 103 -22.38 -13.36 0.97
N SER A 104 -23.30 -13.46 0.00
CA SER A 104 -24.57 -12.71 0.02
C SER A 104 -25.35 -12.93 1.33
N GLY A 105 -25.48 -11.88 2.14
CA GLY A 105 -26.22 -11.88 3.41
C GLY A 105 -25.38 -11.54 4.63
N GLU A 106 -24.05 -11.61 4.53
CA GLU A 106 -23.12 -11.18 5.57
C GLU A 106 -22.61 -9.77 5.27
N THR A 107 -22.34 -8.98 6.31
CA THR A 107 -21.71 -7.66 6.18
C THR A 107 -20.25 -7.76 6.55
N GLY A 108 -19.36 -7.22 5.70
CA GLY A 108 -17.92 -7.26 5.88
C GLY A 108 -17.21 -7.93 4.72
N GLY A 109 -15.92 -8.22 4.90
CA GLY A 109 -15.07 -8.78 3.87
C GLY A 109 -13.69 -9.16 4.39
N VAL A 110 -12.85 -9.63 3.49
CA VAL A 110 -11.45 -9.91 3.74
C VAL A 110 -10.62 -8.97 2.87
N LEU A 111 -9.66 -8.29 3.49
CA LEU A 111 -8.66 -7.48 2.83
C LEU A 111 -7.36 -8.28 2.76
N ARG A 112 -6.97 -8.70 1.57
CA ARG A 112 -5.71 -9.40 1.33
C ARG A 112 -4.64 -8.40 0.93
N VAL A 113 -3.50 -8.43 1.62
CA VAL A 113 -2.41 -7.47 1.45
C VAL A 113 -1.17 -8.20 0.93
N SER A 114 -0.45 -7.58 0.00
CA SER A 114 0.85 -8.05 -0.48
C SER A 114 1.74 -6.89 -0.92
N GLY A 115 3.06 -7.10 -0.92
CA GLY A 115 4.04 -6.04 -1.16
C GLY A 115 4.31 -5.19 0.08
N GLN A 116 5.41 -4.44 0.03
CA GLN A 116 5.95 -3.68 1.16
C GLN A 116 5.86 -2.18 0.89
N HIS A 117 5.14 -1.47 1.77
CA HIS A 117 5.08 -0.01 1.85
C HIS A 117 4.43 0.39 3.18
N GLU A 118 5.21 0.99 4.09
CA GLU A 118 4.79 1.43 5.43
C GLU A 118 3.98 0.36 6.20
N ASP A 119 3.55 0.68 7.42
CA ASP A 119 2.57 -0.16 8.12
C ASP A 119 1.15 0.20 7.69
N ILE A 120 0.24 -0.77 7.70
CA ILE A 120 -1.19 -0.47 7.47
C ILE A 120 -1.87 -0.32 8.83
N ILE A 121 -2.55 0.80 9.04
CA ILE A 121 -3.34 1.03 10.26
C ILE A 121 -4.72 0.41 10.06
N VAL A 122 -5.11 -0.45 11.00
CA VAL A 122 -6.45 -1.05 11.05
C VAL A 122 -7.10 -0.67 12.37
N VAL A 123 -8.30 -0.09 12.30
CA VAL A 123 -9.09 0.28 13.47
C VAL A 123 -10.33 -0.61 13.53
N GLN A 124 -10.39 -1.49 14.54
CA GLN A 124 -11.51 -2.41 14.77
C GLN A 124 -12.00 -2.28 16.21
N ASN A 125 -13.31 -2.17 16.41
CA ASN A 125 -13.91 -2.04 17.74
C ASN A 125 -13.29 -0.93 18.62
N GLY A 126 -12.81 0.16 17.99
CA GLY A 126 -12.14 1.27 18.67
C GLY A 126 -10.70 0.98 19.12
N GLN A 127 -10.13 -0.16 18.75
CA GLN A 127 -8.72 -0.49 18.94
C GLN A 127 -7.97 -0.32 17.62
N MET A 128 -6.75 0.20 17.71
CA MET A 128 -5.84 0.38 16.58
C MET A 128 -4.81 -0.74 16.59
N GLU A 129 -4.59 -1.34 15.42
CA GLU A 129 -3.56 -2.34 15.13
C GLU A 129 -2.74 -1.87 13.92
N LEU A 130 -1.44 -2.20 13.93
CA LEU A 130 -0.54 -2.00 12.81
C LEU A 130 -0.27 -3.35 12.15
N ILE A 131 -0.48 -3.42 10.84
CA ILE A 131 -0.10 -4.58 10.03
C ILE A 131 1.26 -4.28 9.40
N ASP A 132 2.28 -4.97 9.90
CA ASP A 132 3.64 -4.90 9.38
C ASP A 132 3.72 -5.48 7.96
N THR A 133 4.21 -4.69 7.01
CA THR A 133 4.35 -5.09 5.60
C THR A 133 5.76 -5.56 5.23
N THR A 134 6.71 -5.54 6.17
CA THR A 134 8.14 -5.83 5.94
C THR A 134 8.37 -7.21 5.35
N ASP A 135 7.64 -8.22 5.82
CA ASP A 135 7.75 -9.60 5.32
C ASP A 135 6.84 -9.90 4.11
N LEU A 136 6.12 -8.90 3.59
CA LEU A 136 5.20 -9.05 2.46
C LEU A 136 5.84 -8.74 1.10
N GLY A 137 7.04 -8.17 1.08
CA GLY A 137 7.69 -7.75 -0.16
C GLY A 137 9.08 -7.16 0.06
N VAL A 138 9.62 -6.66 -1.05
CA VAL A 138 10.76 -5.74 -1.09
C VAL A 138 10.40 -4.61 -2.07
N PRO A 139 11.10 -3.46 -2.05
CA PRO A 139 10.85 -2.39 -3.00
C PRO A 139 10.96 -2.88 -4.45
N VAL A 140 9.98 -2.52 -5.27
CA VAL A 140 9.88 -2.88 -6.68
C VAL A 140 10.98 -2.15 -7.45
N GLY A 141 11.70 -2.91 -8.28
CA GLY A 141 12.88 -2.43 -9.00
C GLY A 141 14.18 -2.62 -8.23
N PHE A 142 14.16 -2.95 -6.93
CA PHE A 142 15.39 -3.10 -6.15
C PHE A 142 16.21 -4.35 -6.52
N LEU A 143 15.53 -5.45 -6.81
CA LEU A 143 16.12 -6.71 -7.27
C LEU A 143 15.59 -7.06 -8.66
N ASP A 144 16.35 -7.84 -9.43
CA ASP A 144 15.94 -8.32 -10.75
C ASP A 144 14.78 -9.34 -10.68
N ASP A 145 14.74 -10.14 -9.61
CA ASP A 145 13.66 -11.08 -9.28
C ASP A 145 13.26 -10.98 -7.80
N ILE A 146 11.98 -10.69 -7.56
CA ILE A 146 11.43 -10.56 -6.20
C ILE A 146 10.50 -11.71 -5.82
N ALA A 147 10.31 -12.72 -6.68
CA ALA A 147 9.30 -13.77 -6.47
C ALA A 147 9.39 -14.47 -5.10
N LYS A 148 10.60 -14.64 -4.56
CA LYS A 148 10.84 -15.29 -3.26
C LYS A 148 10.50 -14.41 -2.06
N HIS A 149 10.35 -13.11 -2.27
CA HIS A 149 10.07 -12.12 -1.23
C HIS A 149 8.60 -11.71 -1.21
N VAL A 150 7.78 -12.21 -2.14
CA VAL A 150 6.34 -11.91 -2.17
C VAL A 150 5.62 -12.70 -1.09
N GLY A 151 5.30 -12.02 0.00
CA GLY A 151 4.46 -12.50 1.09
C GLY A 151 3.04 -11.94 1.02
N GLN A 152 2.15 -12.48 1.85
CA GLN A 152 0.76 -12.05 1.93
C GLN A 152 0.24 -12.16 3.35
N THR A 153 -0.70 -11.28 3.69
CA THR A 153 -1.50 -11.38 4.90
C THR A 153 -2.96 -11.06 4.59
N GLU A 154 -3.86 -11.46 5.48
CA GLU A 154 -5.30 -11.22 5.34
C GLU A 154 -5.84 -10.58 6.62
N VAL A 155 -6.65 -9.54 6.45
CA VAL A 155 -7.33 -8.82 7.52
C VAL A 155 -8.83 -9.00 7.33
N ALA A 156 -9.51 -9.58 8.32
CA ALA A 156 -10.97 -9.65 8.32
C ALA A 156 -11.55 -8.29 8.72
N LEU A 157 -12.49 -7.76 7.94
CA LEU A 157 -13.13 -6.47 8.16
C LEU A 157 -14.62 -6.64 8.40
N ASN A 158 -15.11 -6.02 9.47
CA ASN A 158 -16.52 -5.90 9.80
C ASN A 158 -17.05 -4.51 9.43
N THR A 159 -18.38 -4.37 9.46
CA THR A 159 -19.02 -3.06 9.29
C THR A 159 -18.54 -2.09 10.36
N GLY A 160 -18.02 -0.94 9.95
CA GLY A 160 -17.51 0.10 10.84
C GLY A 160 -16.01 0.02 11.11
N ASP A 161 -15.33 -1.04 10.67
CA ASP A 161 -13.87 -1.09 10.71
C ASP A 161 -13.27 -0.13 9.67
N VAL A 162 -12.12 0.44 9.99
CA VAL A 162 -11.43 1.43 9.15
C VAL A 162 -10.02 0.95 8.86
N VAL A 163 -9.61 1.05 7.60
CA VAL A 163 -8.23 0.81 7.16
C VAL A 163 -7.66 2.11 6.64
N VAL A 164 -6.46 2.47 7.10
CA VAL A 164 -5.75 3.67 6.68
C VAL A 164 -4.42 3.27 6.04
N LEU A 165 -4.23 3.75 4.83
CA LEU A 165 -2.99 3.67 4.06
C LEU A 165 -2.38 5.06 4.01
N TYR A 166 -1.08 5.16 4.18
CA TYR A 166 -0.36 6.43 4.18
C TYR A 166 1.04 6.27 3.59
N THR A 167 1.60 7.37 3.10
CA THR A 167 3.00 7.51 2.73
C THR A 167 3.74 8.29 3.83
N ASP A 168 5.07 8.18 3.85
CA ASP A 168 5.97 8.88 4.76
C ASP A 168 5.82 10.41 4.75
N GLY A 169 5.38 11.01 3.64
CA GLY A 169 5.11 12.46 3.56
C GLY A 169 4.10 12.99 4.59
N ILE A 170 3.24 12.13 5.16
CA ILE A 170 2.34 12.49 6.26
C ILE A 170 3.05 12.45 7.62
N THR A 171 3.86 11.43 7.89
CA THR A 171 4.61 11.29 9.15
C THR A 171 5.74 12.32 9.25
N GLU A 172 6.37 12.68 8.13
CA GLU A 172 7.41 13.71 8.06
C GLU A 172 6.86 15.14 8.21
N ALA A 173 5.64 15.41 7.72
CA ALA A 173 5.00 16.71 7.86
C ALA A 173 4.68 17.06 9.33
N GLU A 174 4.33 16.06 10.15
CA GLU A 174 4.21 16.23 11.60
C GLU A 174 5.58 16.43 12.28
N ASN A 175 6.65 15.87 11.72
CA ASN A 175 8.01 15.94 12.28
C ASN A 175 8.67 17.34 12.13
N ILE A 176 8.17 18.19 11.22
CA ILE A 176 8.66 19.59 11.07
C ILE A 176 8.21 20.50 12.23
N GLU A 177 7.18 20.12 13.01
CA GLU A 177 6.74 20.86 14.20
C GLU A 177 7.48 20.50 15.51
N GLN A 178 8.55 19.68 15.46
CA GLN A 178 9.36 19.30 16.62
C GLN A 178 8.60 18.67 17.82
N GLU A 179 7.60 17.82 17.57
CA GLU A 179 7.12 16.87 18.58
C GLU A 179 7.01 15.46 18.01
N GLU A 180 7.94 14.58 18.41
CA GLU A 180 7.81 13.12 18.22
C GLU A 180 6.58 12.62 18.97
N TYR A 181 5.48 12.32 18.28
CA TYR A 181 4.55 11.30 18.76
C TYR A 181 5.01 9.95 18.25
N GLY A 182 6.10 9.47 18.85
CA GLY A 182 6.46 8.06 18.76
C GLY A 182 5.25 7.22 19.18
N ILE A 183 4.85 6.29 18.30
CA ILE A 183 3.75 5.34 18.54
C ILE A 183 4.06 4.40 19.73
N GLU A 184 5.22 4.54 20.38
CA GLU A 184 5.54 3.93 21.66
C GLU A 184 5.11 4.79 22.88
N ARG A 185 3.81 4.90 23.14
CA ARG A 185 3.29 4.96 24.52
C ARG A 185 1.77 4.93 24.57
N ARG A 186 1.22 3.75 24.86
CA ARG A 186 0.04 3.61 25.74
C ARG A 186 -0.11 2.19 26.26
N GLU A 187 0.92 1.71 26.94
CA GLU A 187 0.72 0.73 27.99
C GLU A 187 0.96 1.36 29.37
N THR A 188 0.01 1.09 30.27
CA THR A 188 0.07 1.21 31.73
C THR A 188 -0.18 2.59 32.35
N ARG A 189 -1.43 2.82 32.79
CA ARG A 189 -1.80 2.71 34.22
C ARG A 189 -3.29 3.04 34.43
N GLY A 190 -4.08 1.97 34.57
CA GLY A 190 -5.16 1.99 35.55
C GLY A 190 -4.58 1.81 36.97
N THR A 191 -5.41 2.17 37.94
CA THR A 191 -5.30 2.00 39.41
C THR A 191 -4.18 2.77 40.12
N ASP A 192 -4.52 3.86 40.81
CA ASP A 192 -4.77 3.78 42.26
C ASP A 192 -5.33 5.06 42.88
N SER A 193 -6.13 4.82 43.91
CA SER A 193 -6.85 5.71 44.82
C SER A 193 -6.00 6.75 45.56
N HIS A 194 -6.52 7.98 45.68
CA HIS A 194 -6.87 8.63 46.95
C HIS A 194 -7.71 9.88 46.74
#